data_AF-A0A965DZQ0-F1
#
_entry.id   AF-A0A965DZQ0-F1
#
_cell.length_a   1.000
_cell.length_b   1.000
_cell.length_c   1.000
_cell.angle_alpha   90.00
_cell.angle_beta   90.00
_cell.angle_gamma   90.00
#
_symmetry.space_group_name_H-M   'P 1'
#
loop_
_entity.id
_entity.type
_entity.pdbx_description
1 polymer ?
#
loop_
_entity_poly.entity_id
_entity_poly.type
_entity_poly.pdbx_seq_one_letter_code
_entity_poly.pdbx_strand_id
1 'polypeptide(L)'
;MSTMTSKRKLTLDDILDHRAYERVRAERRNEVIEVKRRRRLHLGTVVTVAFENRATMLNQIQEMLRVERTVTDEGVMEELRAYNPMIPEPGQLCATLFIELTSDDQMREWLPRLVGIENSLVIVLADGSKVRCTVDELHAEGLTRETVTAAVHYVRFDFTP
;
A
#
# COMPACT_ATOMS: atom_id res chain seq x y z
N MET A 1 -15.91 -2.67 -21.05
CA MET A 1 -16.78 -2.01 -20.05
C MET A 1 -15.95 -0.88 -19.45
N SER A 2 -16.35 0.37 -19.67
CA SER A 2 -15.61 1.54 -19.18
C SER A 2 -15.77 1.61 -17.67
N THR A 3 -14.70 1.32 -16.93
CA THR A 3 -14.64 1.48 -15.49
C THR A 3 -14.83 2.96 -15.18
N MET A 4 -16.01 3.34 -14.68
CA MET A 4 -16.18 4.68 -14.11
C MET A 4 -15.18 4.80 -12.97
N THR A 5 -14.15 5.61 -13.15
CA THR A 5 -13.18 5.93 -12.11
C THR A 5 -13.95 6.55 -10.95
N SER A 6 -14.10 5.80 -9.85
CA SER A 6 -14.67 6.32 -8.60
C SER A 6 -13.99 7.65 -8.28
N LYS A 7 -14.75 8.69 -7.90
CA LYS A 7 -14.21 10.01 -7.48
C LYS A 7 -13.15 9.92 -6.37
N ARG A 8 -12.98 8.76 -5.74
CA ARG A 8 -11.97 8.47 -4.73
C ARG A 8 -10.59 8.21 -5.31
N LYS A 9 -10.50 7.63 -6.51
CA LYS A 9 -9.22 7.29 -7.14
C LYS A 9 -8.46 8.56 -7.52
N LEU A 10 -7.15 8.41 -7.67
CA LEU A 10 -6.27 9.48 -8.13
C LEU A 10 -6.24 9.48 -9.66
N THR A 11 -6.15 10.68 -10.20
CA THR A 11 -6.04 10.97 -11.63
C THR A 11 -4.80 11.81 -11.88
N LEU A 12 -4.45 12.05 -13.15
CA LEU A 12 -3.35 12.94 -13.50
C LEU A 12 -3.51 14.34 -12.87
N ASP A 13 -4.74 14.84 -12.77
CA ASP A 13 -5.06 16.14 -12.19
C ASP A 13 -4.73 16.24 -10.68
N ASP A 14 -4.58 15.11 -9.99
CA ASP A 14 -4.16 15.06 -8.59
C ASP A 14 -2.63 15.11 -8.41
N ILE A 15 -1.88 14.87 -9.48
CA ILE A 15 -0.43 14.76 -9.47
C ILE A 15 0.17 16.13 -9.76
N LEU A 16 1.18 16.48 -8.97
CA LEU A 16 1.89 17.74 -9.10
C LEU A 16 3.10 17.46 -9.96
N ASP A 17 3.46 18.39 -10.85
CA ASP A 17 4.76 18.34 -11.50
C ASP A 17 5.88 18.39 -10.45
N HIS A 18 7.06 17.92 -10.83
CA HIS A 18 8.20 17.81 -9.93
C HIS A 18 8.51 19.13 -9.21
N ARG A 19 8.48 20.27 -9.92
CA ARG A 19 8.83 21.58 -9.36
C ARG A 19 7.75 22.10 -8.41
N ALA A 20 6.49 21.80 -8.68
CA ALA A 20 5.37 22.14 -7.81
C ALA A 20 5.40 21.27 -6.54
N TYR A 21 5.65 19.96 -6.68
CA TYR A 21 5.74 19.03 -5.56
C TYR A 21 6.88 19.41 -4.61
N GLU A 22 8.08 19.71 -5.11
CA GLU A 22 9.22 20.10 -4.26
C GLU A 22 8.94 21.31 -3.36
N ARG A 23 8.10 22.26 -3.80
CA ARG A 23 7.73 23.43 -2.98
C ARG A 23 6.88 23.08 -1.77
N VAL A 24 6.03 22.06 -1.88
CA VAL A 24 5.06 21.66 -0.85
C VAL A 24 5.45 20.37 -0.13
N ARG A 25 6.52 19.71 -0.57
CA ARG A 25 6.92 18.37 -0.11
C ARG A 25 7.12 18.29 1.39
N ALA A 26 7.78 19.28 1.99
CA ALA A 26 8.05 19.28 3.43
C ALA A 26 6.76 19.29 4.26
N GLU A 27 5.81 20.14 3.87
CA GLU A 27 4.49 20.25 4.50
C GLU A 27 3.67 18.97 4.30
N ARG A 28 3.54 18.51 3.04
CA ARG A 28 2.82 17.27 2.71
C ARG A 28 3.37 16.05 3.46
N ARG A 29 4.68 15.95 3.61
CA ARG A 29 5.31 14.87 4.38
C ARG A 29 4.89 14.92 5.85
N ASN A 30 4.85 16.09 6.47
CA ASN A 30 4.44 16.24 7.87
C ASN A 30 2.98 15.85 8.05
N GLU A 31 2.10 16.28 7.15
CA GLU A 31 0.68 15.91 7.16
C GLU A 31 0.49 14.38 7.04
N VAL A 32 1.21 13.76 6.09
CA VAL A 32 1.09 12.32 5.83
C VAL A 32 1.65 11.50 6.99
N ILE A 33 2.67 11.97 7.71
CA ILE A 33 3.16 11.31 8.92
C ILE A 33 2.05 11.20 9.97
N GLU A 34 1.32 12.29 10.24
CA GLU A 34 0.20 12.25 11.20
C GLU A 34 -0.95 11.37 10.73
N VAL A 35 -1.24 11.35 9.42
CA VAL A 35 -2.23 10.43 8.83
C VAL A 35 -1.79 8.98 9.01
N LYS A 36 -0.54 8.65 8.66
CA LYS A 36 0.02 7.29 8.77
C LYS A 36 0.07 6.82 10.22
N ARG A 37 0.38 7.70 11.18
CA ARG A 37 0.48 7.37 12.60
C ARG A 37 -0.82 6.76 13.16
N ARG A 38 -1.98 7.22 12.70
CA ARG A 38 -3.31 6.72 13.15
C ARG A 38 -3.75 5.44 12.42
N ARG A 39 -2.98 5.00 11.43
CA ARG A 39 -3.33 3.91 10.51
C ARG A 39 -2.36 2.74 10.56
N ARG A 40 -1.32 2.85 11.38
CA ARG A 40 -0.27 1.86 11.54
C ARG A 40 -0.50 1.05 12.80
N LEU A 41 -0.50 -0.27 12.66
CA LEU A 41 -0.61 -1.24 13.75
C LEU A 41 0.57 -2.19 13.71
N HIS A 42 1.19 -2.43 14.86
CA HIS A 42 2.19 -3.48 15.01
C HIS A 42 1.50 -4.79 15.39
N LEU A 43 1.86 -5.87 14.71
CA LEU A 43 1.38 -7.23 14.97
C LEU A 43 2.58 -8.10 15.37
N GLY A 44 2.69 -8.38 16.67
CA GLY A 44 3.82 -9.14 17.19
C GLY A 44 5.14 -8.36 17.09
N THR A 45 6.21 -9.03 16.68
CA THR A 45 7.59 -8.52 16.78
C THR A 45 8.14 -7.90 15.50
N VAL A 46 7.74 -8.43 14.34
CA VAL A 46 8.35 -8.09 13.04
C VAL A 46 7.32 -7.70 11.99
N VAL A 47 6.03 -7.64 12.34
CA VAL A 47 4.97 -7.30 11.37
C VAL A 47 4.34 -5.97 11.72
N THR A 48 4.18 -5.15 10.70
CA THR A 48 3.42 -3.90 10.76
C THR A 48 2.38 -3.92 9.66
N VAL A 49 1.16 -3.48 9.98
CA VAL A 49 0.09 -3.26 9.01
C VAL A 49 -0.21 -1.76 8.97
N ALA A 50 -0.14 -1.16 7.78
CA ALA A 50 -0.56 0.22 7.55
C ALA A 50 -1.82 0.24 6.69
N PHE A 51 -2.94 0.71 7.24
CA PHE A 51 -4.18 0.88 6.48
C PHE A 51 -4.10 2.09 5.56
N GLU A 52 -4.26 1.85 4.27
CA GLU A 52 -4.07 2.87 3.24
C GLU A 52 -5.33 3.70 2.99
N ASN A 53 -5.11 4.91 2.48
CA ASN A 53 -6.18 5.78 2.00
C ASN A 53 -5.68 6.63 0.83
N ARG A 54 -6.57 7.50 0.33
CA ARG A 54 -6.23 8.41 -0.77
C ARG A 54 -5.01 9.29 -0.49
N ALA A 55 -4.85 9.79 0.74
CA ALA A 55 -3.75 10.68 1.10
C ALA A 55 -2.40 9.94 1.21
N THR A 56 -2.40 8.73 1.79
CA THR A 56 -1.19 7.92 1.87
C THR A 56 -0.74 7.46 0.48
N MET A 57 -1.68 7.08 -0.40
CA MET A 57 -1.39 6.71 -1.79
C MET A 57 -0.93 7.90 -2.64
N LEU A 58 -1.57 9.06 -2.50
CA LEU A 58 -1.11 10.28 -3.21
C LEU A 58 0.34 10.62 -2.84
N ASN A 59 0.68 10.56 -1.54
CA ASN A 59 2.05 10.78 -1.11
C ASN A 59 3.01 9.71 -1.65
N GLN A 60 2.58 8.44 -1.69
CA GLN A 60 3.41 7.36 -2.20
C GLN A 60 3.73 7.55 -3.69
N ILE A 61 2.72 7.81 -4.52
CA ILE A 61 2.88 8.09 -5.96
C ILE A 61 3.80 9.30 -6.17
N GLN A 62 3.58 10.40 -5.45
CA GLN A 62 4.41 11.61 -5.58
C GLN A 62 5.87 11.37 -5.20
N GLU A 63 6.14 10.59 -4.14
CA GLU A 63 7.51 10.23 -3.78
C GLU A 63 8.15 9.30 -4.81
N MET A 64 7.41 8.35 -5.38
CA MET A 64 7.92 7.46 -6.44
C MET A 64 8.31 8.25 -7.69
N LEU A 65 7.38 9.05 -8.23
CA LEU A 65 7.63 9.92 -9.38
C LEU A 65 8.83 10.85 -9.16
N ARG A 66 9.00 11.37 -7.94
CA ARG A 66 10.14 12.22 -7.58
C ARG A 66 11.47 11.45 -7.57
N VAL A 67 11.50 10.25 -7.00
CA VAL A 67 12.71 9.42 -6.92
C VAL A 67 13.13 8.95 -8.31
N GLU A 68 12.17 8.50 -9.10
CA GLU A 68 12.41 7.99 -10.46
C GLU A 68 12.58 9.10 -11.50
N ARG A 69 12.27 10.34 -11.13
CA ARG A 69 12.26 11.52 -12.03
C ARG A 69 11.34 11.34 -13.23
N THR A 70 10.24 10.62 -13.03
CA THR A 70 9.21 10.36 -14.02
C THR A 70 8.38 11.63 -14.23
N VAL A 71 8.33 12.13 -15.47
CA VAL A 71 7.65 13.38 -15.83
C VAL A 71 6.71 13.25 -17.03
N THR A 72 6.64 12.06 -17.64
CA THR A 72 5.72 11.77 -18.75
C THR A 72 4.36 11.32 -18.23
N ASP A 73 3.29 11.71 -18.92
CA ASP A 73 1.93 11.29 -18.54
C ASP A 73 1.78 9.76 -18.54
N GLU A 74 2.48 9.07 -19.45
CA GLU A 74 2.50 7.60 -19.49
C GLU A 74 3.10 7.01 -18.20
N GLY A 75 4.25 7.52 -17.76
CA GLY A 75 4.89 7.03 -16.54
C GLY A 75 4.10 7.39 -15.28
N VAL A 76 3.48 8.57 -15.25
CA VAL A 76 2.55 8.92 -14.16
C VAL A 76 1.34 7.98 -14.14
N MET A 77 0.82 7.60 -15.31
CA MET A 77 -0.28 6.65 -15.40
C MET A 77 0.12 5.23 -14.96
N GLU A 78 1.36 4.81 -15.19
CA GLU A 78 1.87 3.53 -14.67
C GLU A 78 1.85 3.50 -13.13
N GLU A 79 2.38 4.55 -12.49
CA GLU A 79 2.34 4.69 -11.03
C GLU A 79 0.90 4.76 -10.50
N LEU A 80 0.03 5.52 -11.17
CA LEU A 80 -1.39 5.58 -10.82
C LEU A 80 -2.06 4.21 -10.90
N ARG A 81 -1.75 3.40 -11.93
CA ARG A 81 -2.30 2.05 -12.06
C ARG A 81 -1.79 1.11 -10.98
N ALA A 82 -0.53 1.24 -10.58
CA ALA A 82 0.06 0.45 -9.51
C ALA A 82 -0.60 0.78 -8.16
N TYR A 83 -0.71 2.07 -7.79
CA TYR A 83 -1.12 2.43 -6.41
C TYR A 83 -2.62 2.71 -6.23
N ASN A 84 -3.39 3.02 -7.29
CA ASN A 84 -4.84 3.24 -7.15
C ASN A 84 -5.62 2.04 -6.55
N PRO A 85 -5.28 0.76 -6.84
CA PRO A 85 -5.90 -0.40 -6.18
C PRO A 85 -5.88 -0.32 -4.64
N MET A 86 -4.85 0.32 -4.07
CA MET A 86 -4.70 0.50 -2.62
C MET A 86 -5.55 1.62 -2.02
N ILE A 87 -6.32 2.35 -2.82
CA ILE A 87 -7.31 3.31 -2.32
C ILE A 87 -8.64 2.56 -2.11
N PRO A 88 -9.16 2.44 -0.88
CA PRO A 88 -10.36 1.65 -0.61
C PRO A 88 -11.64 2.29 -1.16
N GLU A 89 -12.50 1.46 -1.76
CA GLU A 89 -13.89 1.82 -2.09
C GLU A 89 -14.80 1.69 -0.84
N PRO A 90 -16.06 2.18 -0.90
CA PRO A 90 -17.03 1.90 0.17
C PRO A 90 -17.14 0.40 0.45
N GLY A 91 -17.15 0.02 1.73
CA GLY A 91 -17.13 -1.39 2.14
C GLY A 91 -15.76 -2.05 2.06
N GLN A 92 -14.67 -1.32 1.81
CA GLN A 92 -13.33 -1.90 1.75
C GLN A 92 -12.37 -1.27 2.75
N LEU A 93 -11.39 -2.06 3.18
CA LEU A 93 -10.13 -1.57 3.71
C LEU A 93 -8.98 -2.12 2.86
N CYS A 94 -8.01 -1.28 2.52
CA CYS A 94 -6.75 -1.72 1.92
C CYS A 94 -5.63 -1.50 2.94
N ALA A 95 -4.63 -2.37 2.95
CA ALA A 95 -3.50 -2.26 3.86
C ALA A 95 -2.20 -2.78 3.26
N THR A 96 -1.10 -2.17 3.68
CA THR A 96 0.26 -2.63 3.38
C THR A 96 0.80 -3.36 4.60
N LEU A 97 1.14 -4.64 4.44
CA LEU A 97 1.87 -5.45 5.41
C LEU A 97 3.37 -5.26 5.18
N PHE A 98 4.08 -4.89 6.23
CA PHE A 98 5.55 -4.80 6.27
C PHE A 98 6.11 -5.89 7.18
N ILE A 99 7.10 -6.62 6.70
CA ILE A 99 7.96 -7.49 7.50
C ILE A 99 9.23 -6.69 7.83
N GLU A 100 9.28 -6.16 9.03
CA GLU A 100 10.32 -5.26 9.52
C GLU A 100 11.53 -6.05 10.01
N LEU A 101 12.45 -6.33 9.09
CA LEU A 101 13.72 -7.00 9.38
C LEU A 101 14.87 -5.98 9.21
N THR A 102 15.75 -5.93 10.20
CA THR A 102 16.78 -4.88 10.31
C THR A 102 18.16 -5.30 9.81
N SER A 103 18.34 -6.58 9.44
CA SER A 103 19.59 -7.10 8.91
C SER A 103 19.38 -8.16 7.84
N ASP A 104 20.37 -8.32 6.96
CA ASP A 104 20.38 -9.35 5.91
C ASP A 104 20.26 -10.77 6.48
N ASP A 105 20.88 -11.01 7.65
CA ASP A 105 20.79 -12.31 8.32
C ASP A 105 19.36 -12.61 8.80
N GLN A 106 18.66 -11.61 9.34
CA GLN A 106 17.24 -11.73 9.68
C GLN A 106 16.40 -12.00 8.42
N MET A 107 16.66 -11.29 7.32
CA MET A 107 15.94 -11.50 6.05
C MET A 107 16.11 -12.94 5.53
N ARG A 108 17.34 -13.44 5.51
CA ARG A 108 17.66 -14.81 5.06
C ARG A 108 17.03 -15.88 5.95
N GLU A 109 16.92 -15.62 7.25
CA GLU A 109 16.28 -16.56 8.18
C GLU A 109 14.75 -16.54 8.06
N TRP A 110 14.15 -15.35 8.06
CA TRP A 110 12.70 -15.21 8.27
C TRP A 110 11.88 -15.22 6.98
N LEU A 111 12.34 -14.62 5.88
CA LEU A 111 11.53 -14.56 4.66
C LEU A 111 11.18 -15.94 4.07
N PRO A 112 12.05 -16.97 4.12
CA PRO A 112 11.66 -18.33 3.72
C PRO A 112 10.67 -18.99 4.67
N ARG A 113 10.67 -18.61 5.96
CA ARG A 113 9.76 -19.16 6.98
C ARG A 113 8.38 -18.51 6.98
N LEU A 114 8.26 -17.32 6.39
CA LEU A 114 7.04 -16.53 6.36
C LEU A 114 6.34 -16.59 4.98
N VAL A 115 6.67 -17.56 4.14
CA VAL A 115 5.96 -17.79 2.88
C VAL A 115 4.46 -17.97 3.14
N GLY A 116 3.64 -17.21 2.43
CA GLY A 116 2.18 -17.24 2.57
C GLY A 116 1.61 -16.39 3.72
N ILE A 117 2.45 -15.62 4.43
CA ILE A 117 2.01 -14.76 5.54
C ILE A 117 0.95 -13.74 5.10
N GLU A 118 1.00 -13.28 3.86
CA GLU A 118 0.06 -12.34 3.27
C GLU A 118 -1.38 -12.87 3.23
N ASN A 119 -1.57 -14.19 3.28
CA ASN A 119 -2.88 -14.85 3.34
C ASN A 119 -3.41 -15.05 4.77
N SER A 120 -2.64 -14.63 5.77
CA SER A 120 -2.89 -14.94 7.18
C SER A 120 -3.56 -13.81 7.96
N LEU A 121 -3.80 -12.65 7.34
CA LEU A 121 -4.49 -11.54 8.01
C LEU A 121 -6.01 -11.75 8.06
N VAL A 122 -6.58 -11.50 9.22
CA VAL A 122 -8.03 -11.55 9.46
C VAL A 122 -8.44 -10.40 10.38
N ILE A 123 -9.53 -9.74 10.03
CA ILE A 123 -10.22 -8.80 10.91
C ILE A 123 -11.38 -9.55 11.56
N VAL A 124 -11.46 -9.49 12.89
CA VAL A 124 -12.58 -10.04 13.67
C VAL A 124 -13.44 -8.88 14.14
N LEU A 125 -14.71 -8.88 13.76
CA LEU A 125 -15.66 -7.83 14.15
C LEU A 125 -16.25 -8.11 15.54
N ALA A 126 -16.94 -7.10 16.10
CA ALA A 126 -17.52 -7.18 17.43
C ALA A 126 -18.58 -8.30 17.57
N ASP A 127 -19.24 -8.67 16.47
CA ASP A 127 -20.20 -9.77 16.40
C ASP A 127 -19.55 -11.16 16.22
N GLY A 128 -18.21 -11.21 16.15
CA GLY A 128 -17.43 -12.43 15.95
C GLY A 128 -17.27 -12.84 14.47
N SER A 129 -17.87 -12.12 13.53
CA SER A 129 -17.64 -12.37 12.10
C SER A 129 -16.18 -12.10 11.72
N LYS A 130 -15.70 -12.83 10.70
CA LYS A 130 -14.30 -12.79 10.25
C LYS A 130 -14.22 -12.34 8.81
N VAL A 131 -13.45 -11.29 8.56
CA VAL A 131 -13.12 -10.80 7.22
C VAL A 131 -11.67 -11.15 6.95
N ARG A 132 -11.43 -12.14 6.08
CA ARG A 132 -10.09 -12.50 5.63
C ARG A 132 -9.62 -11.55 4.54
N CYS A 133 -8.32 -11.31 4.49
CA CYS A 133 -7.75 -10.51 3.41
C CYS A 133 -7.75 -11.25 2.08
N THR A 134 -7.74 -10.48 1.00
CA THR A 134 -7.36 -10.87 -0.36
C THR A 134 -6.05 -10.17 -0.70
N VAL A 135 -5.12 -10.87 -1.35
CA VAL A 135 -3.84 -10.30 -1.77
C VAL A 135 -4.02 -9.60 -3.12
N ASP A 136 -3.36 -8.47 -3.32
CA ASP A 136 -3.34 -7.80 -4.62
C ASP A 136 -2.39 -8.55 -5.58
N GLU A 137 -2.98 -9.19 -6.61
CA GLU A 137 -2.26 -10.07 -7.55
C GLU A 137 -1.17 -9.35 -8.34
N LEU A 138 -1.40 -8.08 -8.72
CA LEU A 138 -0.44 -7.28 -9.50
C LEU A 138 0.87 -7.03 -8.76
N HIS A 139 0.84 -7.04 -7.42
CA HIS A 139 2.04 -6.87 -6.61
C HIS A 139 2.62 -8.17 -6.07
N ALA A 140 1.82 -9.23 -5.98
CA ALA A 140 2.30 -10.55 -5.60
C ALA A 140 3.28 -11.12 -6.65
N GLU A 141 3.02 -10.90 -7.94
CA GLU A 141 3.80 -11.46 -9.04
C GLU A 141 5.23 -10.89 -9.16
N GLY A 142 5.46 -9.65 -8.71
CA GLY A 142 6.77 -8.99 -8.83
C GLY A 142 7.72 -9.21 -7.65
N LEU A 143 7.19 -9.59 -6.48
CA LEU A 143 7.92 -9.51 -5.20
C LEU A 143 8.06 -10.86 -4.48
N THR A 144 7.22 -11.85 -4.77
CA THR A 144 7.21 -13.13 -4.08
C THR A 144 7.81 -14.23 -4.96
N ARG A 145 8.74 -15.01 -4.38
CA ARG A 145 9.27 -16.24 -5.00
C ARG A 145 8.62 -17.44 -4.32
N GLU A 146 8.53 -18.58 -5.01
CA GLU A 146 7.91 -19.80 -4.47
C GLU A 146 8.47 -20.23 -3.10
N THR A 147 9.73 -19.91 -2.82
CA THR A 147 10.45 -20.31 -1.59
C THR A 147 10.77 -19.15 -0.64
N VAL A 148 10.49 -17.90 -1.03
CA VAL A 148 10.85 -16.71 -0.26
C VAL A 148 9.79 -15.63 -0.43
N THR A 149 9.22 -15.17 0.69
CA THR A 149 8.21 -14.11 0.67
C THR A 149 8.81 -12.71 0.51
N ALA A 150 8.00 -11.75 0.07
CA ALA A 150 8.36 -10.35 0.00
C ALA A 150 8.39 -9.70 1.40
N ALA A 151 9.18 -8.65 1.60
CA ALA A 151 9.11 -7.87 2.84
C ALA A 151 7.89 -6.93 2.89
N VAL A 152 7.20 -6.74 1.77
CA VAL A 152 6.04 -5.86 1.63
C VAL A 152 4.95 -6.58 0.87
N HIS A 153 3.73 -6.55 1.39
CA HIS A 153 2.56 -7.12 0.73
C HIS A 153 1.39 -6.15 0.77
N TYR A 154 0.58 -6.18 -0.28
CA TYR A 154 -0.63 -5.38 -0.39
C TYR A 154 -1.84 -6.26 -0.28
N VAL A 155 -2.74 -5.89 0.64
CA VAL A 155 -3.92 -6.68 0.95
C VAL A 155 -5.18 -5.82 0.99
N ARG A 156 -6.31 -6.43 0.70
CA ARG A 156 -7.65 -5.84 0.78
C ARG A 156 -8.55 -6.67 1.67
N PHE A 157 -9.45 -6.01 2.37
CA PHE A 157 -10.53 -6.60 3.15
C PHE A 157 -11.84 -6.08 2.58
N ASP A 158 -12.66 -6.99 2.06
CA ASP A 158 -13.99 -6.69 1.53
C ASP A 158 -15.04 -6.96 2.61
N PHE A 159 -15.65 -5.89 3.11
CA PHE A 159 -16.77 -5.93 4.02
C PHE A 159 -18.04 -5.92 3.16
N THR A 160 -18.89 -6.93 3.32
CA THR A 160 -20.23 -6.90 2.74
C THR A 160 -20.97 -5.66 3.25
N PRO A 161 -21.50 -4.80 2.38
CA PRO A 161 -22.46 -3.77 2.78
C PRO A 161 -23.72 -4.39 3.40
#